data_AF-A0AAN4YQ18-F1
#
_entry.id   AF-A0AAN4YQ18-F1
#
_cell.length_a   1.000
_cell.length_b   1.000
_cell.length_c   1.000
_cell.angle_alpha   90.00
_cell.angle_beta   90.00
_cell.angle_gamma   90.00
#
_symmetry.space_group_name_H-M   'P 1'
#
loop_
_entity.id
_entity.type
_entity.pdbx_description
1 polymer ?
#
loop_
_entity_poly.entity_id
_entity_poly.type
_entity_poly.pdbx_seq_one_letter_code
_entity_poly.pdbx_strand_id
1 'polypeptide(L)'
;MSDTEIYQPTRFGKTLGDAPRKLTARDMYIVQSDGYAHLPEEQQNQGGVVGVIYMPAKEENRKMAFPGGGVWFPVGEGWEVSVTVRGGYRFMFKGRADGVSRVVEWEKRVAKGRSSSASEGSETNADWRFTLNIAELGLRRPCLATLTKQGLKVGGWDRAQREYLASSLRSGNEVEEDAALYTSVLTMGVYVAAQEGWLNQYL
;
A
#
# COMPACT_ATOMS: atom_id res chain seq x y z
N MET A 1 -1.23 -17.17 -7.68
CA MET A 1 -1.63 -16.12 -6.73
C MET A 1 -0.91 -16.47 -5.46
N SER A 2 0.09 -15.68 -5.06
CA SER A 2 0.92 -15.95 -3.88
C SER A 2 0.18 -15.48 -2.63
N ASP A 3 0.07 -16.35 -1.63
CA ASP A 3 -0.48 -15.98 -0.32
C ASP A 3 0.56 -15.15 0.45
N THR A 4 0.10 -14.13 1.16
CA THR A 4 0.94 -13.18 1.90
C THR A 4 0.44 -13.02 3.33
N GLU A 5 1.37 -12.88 4.26
CA GLU A 5 1.10 -12.75 5.69
C GLU A 5 1.59 -11.40 6.20
N ILE A 6 0.83 -10.77 7.10
CA ILE A 6 1.12 -9.46 7.66
C ILE A 6 1.60 -9.64 9.10
N TYR A 7 2.79 -9.11 9.39
CA TYR A 7 3.40 -9.18 10.72
C TYR A 7 3.69 -7.79 11.26
N GLN A 8 3.53 -7.64 12.58
CA GLN A 8 3.97 -6.47 13.33
C GLN A 8 5.29 -6.80 14.04
N PRO A 9 6.37 -6.00 13.89
CA PRO A 9 7.61 -6.21 14.63
C PRO A 9 7.34 -6.21 16.13
N THR A 10 8.00 -7.13 16.85
CA THR A 10 8.10 -7.08 18.30
C THR A 10 8.80 -5.79 18.74
N ARG A 11 8.75 -5.47 20.05
CA ARG A 11 9.28 -4.22 20.64
C ARG A 11 10.73 -3.88 20.27
N PHE A 12 11.49 -4.85 19.75
CA PHE A 12 12.84 -4.66 19.23
C PHE A 12 12.81 -4.31 17.74
N GLY A 13 13.11 -3.06 17.42
CA GLY A 13 13.12 -2.59 16.04
C GLY A 13 14.12 -3.34 15.16
N LYS A 14 13.66 -3.78 13.99
CA LYS A 14 14.44 -4.49 12.97
C LYS A 14 14.86 -3.50 11.88
N THR A 15 16.13 -3.53 11.48
CA THR A 15 16.58 -2.87 10.25
C THR A 15 16.50 -3.89 9.12
N LEU A 16 15.74 -3.60 8.08
CA LEU A 16 15.68 -4.41 6.86
C LEU A 16 16.60 -3.76 5.83
N GLY A 17 17.64 -4.45 5.37
CA GLY A 17 18.59 -4.03 4.31
C GLY A 17 18.57 -2.54 3.91
N ASP A 18 18.11 -2.27 2.69
CA ASP A 18 18.01 -0.93 2.08
C ASP A 18 16.78 -0.12 2.53
N ALA A 19 16.10 -0.57 3.58
CA ALA A 19 14.87 0.09 4.03
C ALA A 19 15.19 1.49 4.57
N PRO A 20 14.37 2.49 4.23
CA PRO A 20 14.71 3.91 4.43
C PRO A 20 14.73 4.34 5.90
N ARG A 21 14.20 3.51 6.83
CA ARG A 21 14.35 3.71 8.28
C ARG A 21 14.18 2.39 9.03
N LYS A 22 14.67 2.38 10.26
CA LYS A 22 14.47 1.27 11.20
C LYS A 22 12.98 1.09 11.52
N LEU A 23 12.51 -0.16 11.51
CA LEU A 23 11.14 -0.48 11.89
C LEU A 23 10.94 -0.30 13.40
N THR A 24 9.79 0.27 13.75
CA THR A 24 9.31 0.41 15.11
C THR A 24 8.22 -0.61 15.39
N ALA A 25 7.85 -0.77 16.66
CA ALA A 25 6.77 -1.66 17.08
C ALA A 25 5.39 -1.27 16.52
N ARG A 26 5.24 -0.13 15.83
CA ARG A 26 3.98 0.26 15.17
C ARG A 26 3.96 -0.01 13.69
N ASP A 27 5.13 -0.14 13.08
CA ASP A 27 5.24 -0.43 11.66
C ASP A 27 4.80 -1.88 11.41
N MET A 28 4.54 -2.24 10.16
CA MET A 28 4.23 -3.61 9.77
C MET A 28 5.11 -4.03 8.61
N TYR A 29 5.32 -5.33 8.45
CA TYR A 29 5.96 -5.89 7.26
C TYR A 29 5.12 -7.05 6.75
N ILE A 30 5.13 -7.22 5.43
CA ILE A 30 4.43 -8.27 4.72
C ILE A 30 5.48 -9.27 4.28
N VAL A 31 5.23 -10.55 4.54
CA VAL A 31 6.07 -11.65 4.07
C VAL A 31 5.30 -12.55 3.13
N GLN A 32 6.01 -13.24 2.25
CA GLN A 32 5.46 -14.34 1.48
C GLN A 32 5.17 -15.51 2.43
N SER A 33 3.99 -16.12 2.34
CA SER A 33 3.63 -17.28 3.18
C SER A 33 4.52 -18.49 2.85
N ASP A 34 4.90 -19.27 3.86
CA ASP A 34 5.79 -20.43 3.75
C ASP A 34 5.31 -21.50 2.75
N GLY A 35 4.01 -21.55 2.45
CA GLY A 35 3.43 -22.41 1.42
C GLY A 35 3.95 -22.18 0.00
N TYR A 36 4.70 -21.10 -0.25
CA TYR A 36 5.32 -20.75 -1.54
C TYR A 36 6.85 -20.56 -1.48
N ALA A 37 7.51 -21.04 -0.42
CA ALA A 37 8.96 -20.93 -0.22
C ALA A 37 9.82 -21.74 -1.22
N HIS A 38 9.20 -22.48 -2.13
CA HIS A 38 9.86 -23.35 -3.12
C HIS A 38 10.30 -22.65 -4.41
N LEU A 39 10.25 -21.31 -4.46
CA LEU A 39 10.80 -20.51 -5.56
C LEU A 39 12.30 -20.23 -5.32
N PRO A 40 13.13 -20.19 -6.39
CA PRO A 40 14.59 -20.22 -6.28
C PRO A 40 15.15 -19.11 -5.37
N GLU A 41 16.02 -19.52 -4.44
CA GLU A 41 16.50 -18.80 -3.26
C GLU A 41 17.50 -17.66 -3.54
N GLU A 42 17.45 -16.98 -4.67
CA GLU A 42 18.56 -16.05 -5.01
C GLU A 42 18.50 -14.68 -4.29
N GLN A 43 17.49 -14.39 -3.45
CA GLN A 43 17.37 -13.11 -2.73
C GLN A 43 16.97 -13.22 -1.24
N GLN A 44 17.40 -14.27 -0.54
CA GLN A 44 17.06 -14.53 0.88
C GLN A 44 17.77 -13.66 1.94
N ASN A 45 18.32 -12.48 1.62
CA ASN A 45 18.93 -11.63 2.66
C ASN A 45 17.89 -10.91 3.58
N GLN A 46 16.59 -11.01 3.30
CA GLN A 46 15.54 -10.30 4.06
C GLN A 46 14.39 -11.19 4.57
N GLY A 47 14.56 -12.52 4.64
CA GLY A 47 13.61 -13.42 5.30
C GLY A 47 12.19 -13.41 4.73
N GLY A 48 12.07 -13.31 3.40
CA GLY A 48 10.76 -13.37 2.71
C GLY A 48 9.91 -12.10 2.79
N VAL A 49 10.45 -10.97 3.28
CA VAL A 49 9.72 -9.69 3.28
C VAL A 49 9.49 -9.23 1.84
N VAL A 50 8.24 -8.89 1.53
CA VAL A 50 7.79 -8.40 0.21
C VAL A 50 7.25 -6.97 0.25
N GLY A 51 6.97 -6.43 1.45
CA GLY A 51 6.50 -5.06 1.62
C GLY A 51 6.61 -4.58 3.07
N VAL A 52 6.71 -3.27 3.26
CA VAL A 52 6.84 -2.62 4.57
C VAL A 52 5.86 -1.47 4.65
N ILE A 53 5.21 -1.33 5.79
CA ILE A 53 4.24 -0.28 6.10
C ILE A 53 4.77 0.54 7.27
N TYR A 54 5.15 1.78 6.98
CA TYR A 54 5.60 2.75 7.98
C TYR A 54 4.41 3.54 8.51
N MET A 55 4.14 3.43 9.80
CA MET A 55 3.12 4.23 10.44
C MET A 55 3.60 5.67 10.66
N PRO A 56 2.68 6.65 10.65
CA PRO A 56 3.01 8.04 10.99
C PRO A 56 3.71 8.12 12.34
N ALA A 57 4.81 8.88 12.41
CA ALA A 57 5.53 9.07 13.65
C ALA A 57 4.68 9.91 14.62
N LYS A 58 4.66 9.56 15.91
CA LYS A 58 4.01 10.39 16.95
C LYS A 58 4.79 11.66 17.25
N GLU A 59 6.09 11.64 17.02
CA GLU A 59 6.98 12.80 17.18
C GLU A 59 7.50 13.20 15.81
N GLU A 60 7.42 14.49 15.51
CA GLU A 60 7.82 15.07 14.22
C GLU A 60 9.36 15.15 14.14
N ASN A 61 10.04 14.01 14.12
CA ASN A 61 11.45 13.99 13.76
C ASN A 61 11.58 14.12 12.24
N ARG A 62 11.64 15.36 11.76
CA ARG A 62 11.73 15.70 10.32
C ARG A 62 12.95 15.11 9.60
N LYS A 63 13.94 14.59 10.33
CA LYS A 63 15.10 13.89 9.75
C LYS A 63 14.82 12.42 9.42
N MET A 64 13.71 11.88 9.90
CA MET A 64 13.29 10.50 9.63
C MET A 64 12.66 10.41 8.24
N ALA A 65 13.01 9.37 7.47
CA ALA A 65 12.29 9.07 6.24
C ALA A 65 10.81 8.76 6.55
N PHE A 66 9.89 9.20 5.67
CA PHE A 66 8.44 8.99 5.79
C PHE A 66 7.85 9.40 7.16
N PRO A 67 8.05 10.64 7.64
CA PRO A 67 7.58 11.07 8.94
C PRO A 67 6.04 11.01 9.04
N GLY A 68 5.34 11.31 7.93
CA GLY A 68 3.87 11.19 7.81
C GLY A 68 3.35 9.78 7.52
N GLY A 69 4.24 8.77 7.50
CA GLY A 69 3.92 7.41 7.08
C GLY A 69 4.29 7.15 5.61
N GLY A 70 4.33 5.88 5.25
CA GLY A 70 4.79 5.45 3.94
C GLY A 70 4.72 3.94 3.75
N VAL A 71 5.00 3.48 2.54
CA VAL A 71 5.24 2.07 2.26
C VAL A 71 6.57 1.91 1.53
N TRP A 72 7.21 0.75 1.66
CA TRP A 72 8.47 0.46 0.97
C TRP A 72 8.50 -0.99 0.50
N PHE A 73 9.14 -1.22 -0.64
CA PHE A 73 9.21 -2.52 -1.30
C PHE A 73 10.68 -2.90 -1.53
N PRO A 74 11.12 -4.12 -1.18
CA PRO A 74 12.48 -4.58 -1.47
C PRO A 74 12.79 -4.61 -2.97
N VAL A 75 11.81 -4.98 -3.79
CA VAL A 75 11.89 -5.01 -5.26
C VAL A 75 11.57 -3.66 -5.91
N GLY A 76 11.40 -2.60 -5.12
CA GLY A 76 11.01 -1.27 -5.59
C GLY A 76 11.62 -0.17 -4.72
N GLU A 77 10.87 0.91 -4.56
CA GLU A 77 11.27 2.07 -3.77
C GLU A 77 10.19 2.43 -2.74
N GLY A 78 10.48 3.42 -1.91
CA GLY A 78 9.53 3.90 -0.92
C GLY A 78 8.54 4.92 -1.48
N TRP A 79 7.30 4.82 -1.03
CA TRP A 79 6.21 5.74 -1.33
C TRP A 79 5.80 6.49 -0.06
N GLU A 80 5.76 7.82 -0.16
CA GLU A 80 5.34 8.70 0.93
C GLU A 80 3.82 8.88 0.91
N VAL A 81 3.18 8.86 2.09
CA VAL A 81 1.73 8.99 2.20
C VAL A 81 1.33 10.33 2.79
N SER A 82 0.25 10.90 2.24
CA SER A 82 -0.44 12.08 2.78
C SER A 82 -1.95 11.85 2.79
N VAL A 83 -2.62 12.41 3.80
CA VAL A 83 -4.09 12.41 3.86
C VAL A 83 -4.62 13.52 2.96
N THR A 84 -5.64 13.22 2.15
CA THR A 84 -6.26 14.20 1.26
C THR A 84 -7.40 14.93 1.94
N VAL A 85 -7.74 16.13 1.45
CA VAL A 85 -8.85 16.94 2.00
C VAL A 85 -10.21 16.24 1.99
N ARG A 86 -10.38 15.19 1.19
CA ARG A 86 -11.60 14.37 1.10
C ARG A 86 -11.54 13.11 1.97
N GLY A 87 -10.55 13.00 2.86
CA GLY A 87 -10.34 11.82 3.70
C GLY A 87 -9.81 10.60 2.96
N GLY A 88 -9.19 10.80 1.79
CA GLY A 88 -8.47 9.76 1.06
C GLY A 88 -6.99 9.73 1.44
N TYR A 89 -6.23 8.84 0.80
CA TYR A 89 -4.81 8.65 1.04
C TYR A 89 -4.05 8.72 -0.28
N ARG A 90 -3.13 9.68 -0.39
CA ARG A 90 -2.30 9.90 -1.57
C ARG A 90 -0.90 9.35 -1.32
N PHE A 91 -0.49 8.44 -2.18
CA PHE A 91 0.82 7.82 -2.21
C PHE A 91 1.63 8.45 -3.32
N MET A 92 2.82 8.93 -2.99
CA MET A 92 3.72 9.58 -3.93
C MET A 92 5.05 8.87 -3.94
N PHE A 93 5.42 8.40 -5.13
CA PHE A 93 6.77 7.97 -5.45
C PHE A 93 7.49 9.13 -6.11
N LYS A 94 8.61 9.52 -5.51
CA LYS A 94 9.54 10.47 -6.13
C LYS A 94 10.51 9.63 -6.95
N GLY A 95 10.48 9.82 -8.26
CA GLY A 95 11.23 9.04 -9.25
C GLY A 95 12.71 8.90 -8.95
N ARG A 96 13.37 8.04 -9.72
CA ARG A 96 14.82 7.88 -9.64
C ARG A 96 15.50 9.06 -10.36
N ALA A 97 16.77 8.92 -10.72
CA ALA A 97 17.53 9.92 -11.47
C ALA A 97 16.87 10.37 -12.80
N ASP A 98 15.83 9.66 -13.27
CA ASP A 98 14.97 10.02 -14.41
C ASP A 98 13.95 11.14 -14.10
N GLY A 99 13.75 11.47 -12.82
CA GLY A 99 12.90 12.56 -12.36
C GLY A 99 11.39 12.28 -12.43
N VAL A 100 10.99 11.05 -12.74
CA VAL A 100 9.59 10.72 -13.03
C VAL A 100 8.84 10.36 -11.75
N SER A 101 8.02 11.29 -11.25
CA SER A 101 7.15 11.03 -10.09
C SER A 101 5.91 10.22 -10.47
N ARG A 102 5.48 9.31 -9.59
CA ARG A 102 4.20 8.59 -9.71
C ARG A 102 3.30 8.92 -8.54
N VAL A 103 2.01 9.06 -8.81
CA VAL A 103 1.02 9.41 -7.79
C VAL A 103 -0.21 8.53 -7.95
N VAL A 104 -0.55 7.82 -6.87
CA VAL A 104 -1.81 7.09 -6.77
C VAL A 104 -2.58 7.55 -5.53
N GLU A 105 -3.90 7.51 -5.61
CA GLU A 105 -4.77 8.00 -4.54
C GLU A 105 -5.88 6.99 -4.26
N TRP A 106 -5.95 6.55 -3.00
CA TRP A 106 -7.12 5.88 -2.45
C TRP A 106 -8.16 6.94 -2.09
N GLU A 107 -9.16 7.09 -2.94
CA GLU A 107 -10.25 8.04 -2.74
C GLU A 107 -11.34 7.42 -1.85
N LYS A 108 -11.72 8.11 -0.78
CA LYS A 108 -12.85 7.71 0.07
C LYS A 108 -14.17 7.98 -0.66
N ARG A 109 -15.02 6.97 -0.75
CA ARG A 109 -16.33 7.02 -1.40
C ARG A 109 -17.38 6.39 -0.48
N VAL A 110 -18.59 6.91 -0.49
CA VAL A 110 -19.73 6.20 0.10
C VAL A 110 -19.99 4.96 -0.75
N ALA A 111 -20.09 3.76 -0.16
CA ALA A 111 -20.55 2.61 -0.90
C ALA A 111 -21.98 2.90 -1.35
N LYS A 112 -22.21 2.87 -2.66
CA LYS A 112 -23.55 3.10 -3.22
C LYS A 112 -24.43 1.93 -2.81
N GLY A 113 -25.11 2.07 -1.67
CA GLY A 113 -26.25 1.24 -1.34
C GLY A 113 -27.25 1.33 -2.49
N ARG A 114 -27.86 0.20 -2.86
CA ARG A 114 -29.10 0.21 -3.63
C ARG A 114 -30.00 1.26 -2.99
N SER A 115 -30.49 2.19 -3.78
CA SER A 115 -31.36 3.29 -3.37
C SER A 115 -32.43 2.79 -2.39
N SER A 116 -32.26 3.13 -1.12
CA SER A 116 -33.31 3.09 -0.12
C SER A 116 -33.47 4.51 0.41
N SER A 117 -34.70 4.98 0.33
CA SER A 117 -35.21 6.29 0.70
C SER A 117 -34.56 6.90 1.95
N ALA A 118 -34.46 8.23 1.92
CA ALA A 118 -34.01 9.09 3.00
C ALA A 118 -34.50 8.63 4.38
N SER A 119 -33.54 8.38 5.28
CA SER A 119 -33.71 8.62 6.70
C SER A 119 -32.44 9.33 7.17
N GLU A 120 -32.61 10.55 7.67
CA GLU A 120 -31.58 11.27 8.41
C GLU A 120 -31.33 10.48 9.70
N GLY A 121 -30.32 9.61 9.66
CA GLY A 121 -30.07 8.69 10.75
C GLY A 121 -28.68 8.07 10.65
N SER A 122 -27.77 8.63 11.44
CA SER A 122 -26.49 8.03 11.85
C SER A 122 -25.38 7.96 10.78
N GLU A 123 -24.54 9.01 10.74
CA GLU A 123 -23.23 9.02 10.04
C GLU A 123 -22.27 7.91 10.51
N THR A 124 -22.57 7.23 11.62
CA THR A 124 -21.71 6.22 12.24
C THR A 124 -21.70 4.86 11.53
N ASN A 125 -22.56 4.64 10.53
CA ASN A 125 -22.66 3.35 9.83
C ASN A 125 -22.69 3.48 8.30
N ALA A 126 -22.10 4.53 7.76
CA ALA A 126 -21.84 4.57 6.32
C ALA A 126 -20.82 3.48 5.97
N ASP A 127 -21.22 2.56 5.08
CA ASP A 127 -20.30 1.57 4.52
C ASP A 127 -19.36 2.32 3.55
N TRP A 128 -18.19 2.70 4.06
CA TRP A 128 -17.19 3.42 3.28
C TRP A 128 -16.43 2.44 2.40
N ARG A 129 -16.19 2.84 1.16
CA ARG A 129 -15.28 2.14 0.25
C ARG A 129 -14.20 3.08 -0.23
N PHE A 130 -13.02 2.53 -0.46
CA PHE A 130 -11.94 3.25 -1.12
C PHE A 130 -11.74 2.74 -2.54
N THR A 131 -11.42 3.65 -3.45
CA THR A 131 -11.03 3.32 -4.83
C THR A 131 -9.64 3.85 -5.08
N LEU A 132 -8.70 2.98 -5.44
CA LEU A 132 -7.36 3.37 -5.84
C LEU A 132 -7.38 3.86 -7.28
N ASN A 133 -6.86 5.06 -7.53
CA ASN A 133 -6.77 5.64 -8.86
C ASN A 133 -5.39 6.22 -9.12
N ILE A 134 -4.98 6.27 -10.38
CA ILE A 134 -3.85 7.11 -10.81
C ILE A 134 -4.27 8.58 -10.65
N ALA A 135 -3.47 9.35 -9.90
CA ALA A 135 -3.76 10.73 -9.54
C ALA A 135 -2.77 11.72 -10.16
N GLU A 136 -2.29 11.40 -11.36
CA GLU A 136 -1.47 12.28 -12.19
C GLU A 136 -2.33 13.23 -13.02
N LEU A 137 -1.86 14.46 -13.20
CA LEU A 137 -2.58 15.48 -13.96
C LEU A 137 -2.69 15.07 -15.43
N GLY A 138 -3.90 15.14 -16.00
CA GLY A 138 -4.15 14.92 -17.42
C GLY A 138 -4.50 13.48 -17.82
N LEU A 139 -4.31 12.49 -16.94
CA LEU A 139 -4.83 11.14 -17.16
C LEU A 139 -6.30 11.07 -16.70
N ARG A 140 -7.13 10.29 -17.42
CA ARG A 140 -8.37 9.78 -16.81
C ARG A 140 -7.97 9.05 -15.52
N ARG A 141 -8.81 9.04 -14.50
CA ARG A 141 -8.56 8.32 -13.23
C ARG A 141 -9.06 6.87 -13.35
N PRO A 142 -8.29 5.91 -13.90
CA PRO A 142 -8.73 4.52 -13.90
C PRO A 142 -8.70 3.99 -12.47
N CYS A 143 -9.74 3.23 -12.13
CA CYS A 143 -9.82 2.53 -10.85
C CYS A 143 -8.94 1.27 -10.92
N LEU A 144 -7.82 1.30 -10.20
CA LEU A 144 -6.86 0.20 -10.10
C LEU A 144 -7.32 -0.90 -9.14
N ALA A 145 -7.97 -0.51 -8.04
CA ALA A 145 -8.42 -1.43 -7.01
C ALA A 145 -9.52 -0.79 -6.15
N THR A 146 -10.26 -1.63 -5.43
CA THR A 146 -11.26 -1.21 -4.43
C THR A 146 -10.98 -1.87 -3.09
N LEU A 147 -11.18 -1.13 -2.01
CA LEU A 147 -10.99 -1.61 -0.64
C LEU A 147 -12.26 -1.32 0.17
N THR A 148 -12.76 -2.32 0.87
CA THR A 148 -13.85 -2.22 1.85
C THR A 148 -13.42 -2.90 3.14
N LYS A 149 -14.24 -2.80 4.20
CA LYS A 149 -14.02 -3.59 5.43
C LYS A 149 -13.97 -5.10 5.19
N GLN A 150 -14.60 -5.58 4.12
CA GLN A 150 -14.63 -7.01 3.78
C GLN A 150 -13.39 -7.48 3.03
N GLY A 151 -12.63 -6.57 2.42
CA GLY A 151 -11.38 -6.91 1.74
C GLY A 151 -11.00 -5.99 0.60
N LEU A 152 -9.90 -6.37 -0.04
CA LEU A 152 -9.33 -5.71 -1.21
C LEU A 152 -9.69 -6.49 -2.48
N LYS A 153 -10.13 -5.78 -3.51
CA LYS A 153 -10.31 -6.31 -4.85
C LYS A 153 -9.46 -5.52 -5.84
N VAL A 154 -8.50 -6.19 -6.47
CA VAL A 154 -7.69 -5.61 -7.54
C VAL A 154 -8.46 -5.70 -8.86
N GLY A 155 -8.46 -4.62 -9.63
CA GLY A 155 -9.11 -4.55 -10.95
C GLY A 155 -8.30 -5.24 -12.04
N GLY A 156 -8.88 -5.38 -13.23
CA GLY A 156 -8.12 -5.74 -14.42
C GLY A 156 -7.37 -4.52 -14.94
N TRP A 157 -6.04 -4.56 -14.94
CA TRP A 157 -5.22 -3.45 -15.45
C TRP A 157 -4.95 -3.58 -16.94
N ASP A 158 -5.16 -2.47 -17.66
CA ASP A 158 -4.67 -2.35 -19.03
C ASP A 158 -3.14 -2.17 -19.07
N ARG A 159 -2.56 -2.26 -20.27
CA ARG A 159 -1.11 -2.16 -20.47
C ARG A 159 -0.53 -0.84 -19.95
N ALA A 160 -1.21 0.28 -20.16
CA ALA A 160 -0.71 1.60 -19.75
C ALA A 160 -0.72 1.74 -18.22
N GLN A 161 -1.73 1.18 -17.54
CA GLN A 161 -1.79 1.14 -16.08
C GLN A 161 -0.67 0.29 -15.48
N ARG A 162 -0.35 -0.86 -16.11
CA ARG A 162 0.77 -1.71 -15.68
C ARG A 162 2.10 -0.99 -15.85
N GLU A 163 2.38 -0.46 -17.05
CA GLU A 163 3.61 0.28 -17.35
C GLU A 163 3.80 1.49 -16.40
N TYR A 164 2.70 2.19 -16.08
CA TYR A 164 2.73 3.30 -15.13
C TYR A 164 3.24 2.87 -13.75
N LEU A 165 2.68 1.80 -13.19
CA LEU A 165 3.06 1.31 -11.87
C LEU A 165 4.42 0.61 -11.88
N ALA A 166 4.71 -0.16 -12.94
CA ALA A 166 5.94 -0.92 -13.11
C ALA A 166 7.18 -0.03 -13.16
N SER A 167 7.06 1.20 -13.67
CA SER A 167 8.16 2.16 -13.66
C SER A 167 8.65 2.56 -12.25
N SER A 168 7.93 2.20 -11.19
CA SER A 168 8.39 2.37 -9.79
C SER A 168 9.10 1.14 -9.21
N LEU A 169 9.11 0.02 -9.95
CA LEU A 169 9.74 -1.23 -9.56
C LEU A 169 11.14 -1.35 -10.18
N ARG A 170 11.99 -2.18 -9.56
CA ARG A 170 13.35 -2.48 -10.03
C ARG A 170 13.44 -3.83 -10.76
N SER A 171 12.32 -4.47 -11.11
CA SER A 171 12.30 -5.79 -11.75
C SER A 171 12.48 -5.69 -13.27
N GLY A 172 13.20 -6.65 -13.85
CA GLY A 172 13.36 -6.84 -15.30
C GLY A 172 12.63 -8.08 -15.83
N ASN A 173 11.83 -8.75 -15.00
CA ASN A 173 11.11 -9.99 -15.32
C ASN A 173 9.59 -9.75 -15.20
N GLU A 174 8.83 -9.94 -16.28
CA GLU A 174 7.39 -9.64 -16.34
C GLU A 174 6.55 -10.40 -15.28
N VAL A 175 6.92 -11.64 -14.95
CA VAL A 175 6.17 -12.45 -13.97
C VAL A 175 6.38 -11.94 -12.55
N GLU A 176 7.61 -11.56 -12.23
CA GLU A 176 7.96 -10.94 -10.94
C GLU A 176 7.36 -9.54 -10.84
N GLU A 177 7.28 -8.82 -11.96
CA GLU A 177 6.66 -7.50 -12.05
C GLU A 177 5.18 -7.56 -11.68
N ASP A 178 4.38 -8.46 -12.28
CA ASP A 178 2.96 -8.59 -11.96
C ASP A 178 2.77 -8.89 -10.46
N ALA A 179 3.53 -9.84 -9.91
CA ALA A 179 3.47 -10.18 -8.48
C ALA A 179 3.85 -9.00 -7.57
N ALA A 180 4.88 -8.23 -7.93
CA ALA A 180 5.32 -7.04 -7.22
C ALA A 180 4.28 -5.91 -7.30
N LEU A 181 3.59 -5.76 -8.43
CA LEU A 181 2.50 -4.80 -8.59
C LEU A 181 1.30 -5.14 -7.70
N TYR A 182 0.87 -6.41 -7.69
CA TYR A 182 -0.20 -6.88 -6.79
C TYR A 182 0.18 -6.64 -5.33
N THR A 183 1.41 -6.98 -4.95
CA THR A 183 1.94 -6.75 -3.60
C THR A 183 1.96 -5.27 -3.26
N SER A 184 2.32 -4.41 -4.20
CA SER A 184 2.35 -2.96 -4.00
C SER A 184 0.97 -2.40 -3.69
N VAL A 185 -0.04 -2.77 -4.51
CA VAL A 185 -1.43 -2.36 -4.31
C VAL A 185 -2.00 -2.92 -3.01
N LEU A 186 -1.68 -4.18 -2.68
CA LEU A 186 -2.07 -4.80 -1.42
C LEU A 186 -1.48 -4.05 -0.23
N THR A 187 -0.18 -3.78 -0.23
CA THR A 187 0.53 -3.08 0.86
C THR A 187 -0.03 -1.69 1.10
N MET A 188 -0.30 -0.93 0.02
CA MET A 188 -0.96 0.38 0.14
C MET A 188 -2.38 0.26 0.68
N GLY A 189 -3.14 -0.76 0.26
CA GLY A 189 -4.47 -1.05 0.79
C GLY A 189 -4.45 -1.41 2.27
N VAL A 190 -3.48 -2.20 2.73
CA VAL A 190 -3.27 -2.54 4.14
C VAL A 190 -2.92 -1.30 4.96
N TYR A 191 -2.09 -0.38 4.43
CA TYR A 191 -1.86 0.92 5.07
C TYR A 191 -3.18 1.66 5.31
N VAL A 192 -4.03 1.77 4.27
CA VAL A 192 -5.33 2.45 4.39
C VAL A 192 -6.24 1.74 5.39
N ALA A 193 -6.34 0.41 5.34
CA ALA A 193 -7.12 -0.37 6.29
C ALA A 193 -6.63 -0.17 7.74
N ALA A 194 -5.33 -0.05 7.96
CA ALA A 194 -4.76 0.24 9.28
C ALA A 194 -5.15 1.64 9.78
N GLN A 195 -5.08 2.67 8.93
CA GLN A 195 -5.48 4.03 9.28
C GLN A 195 -6.98 4.16 9.57
N GLU A 196 -7.81 3.39 8.86
CA GLU A 196 -9.26 3.35 9.09
C GLU A 196 -9.67 2.40 10.23
N GLY A 197 -8.71 1.74 10.91
CA GLY A 197 -8.98 0.84 12.03
C GLY A 197 -9.69 -0.46 11.64
N TRP A 198 -9.49 -0.95 10.41
CA TRP A 198 -10.12 -2.17 9.90
C TRP A 198 -9.30 -3.44 10.12
N LEU A 199 -8.03 -3.30 10.52
CA LEU A 199 -7.19 -4.43 10.89
C LEU A 199 -7.49 -4.83 12.34
N ASN A 200 -7.68 -6.13 12.58
CA ASN A 200 -7.85 -6.65 13.93
C ASN A 200 -6.58 -6.38 14.75
N GLN A 201 -6.70 -5.54 15.77
CA GLN A 201 -5.70 -5.47 16.84
C GLN A 201 -5.95 -6.69 17.73
N TYR A 202 -5.24 -7.79 17.47
CA TYR A 202 -5.07 -8.81 18.50
C TYR A 202 -4.16 -8.19 19.56
N LEU A 203 -4.77 -7.66 20.61
CA LEU A 203 -4.10 -7.34 21.88
C LEU A 203 -3.86 -8.64 22.67
#